data_AF-A0A0E7ULN2-F1
#
_entry.id   AF-A0A0E7ULN2-F1
#
_cell.length_a   1.000
_cell.length_b   1.000
_cell.length_c   1.000
_cell.angle_alpha   90.00
_cell.angle_beta   90.00
_cell.angle_gamma   90.00
#
_symmetry.space_group_name_H-M   'P 1'
#
loop_
_entity.id
_entity.type
_entity.pdbx_description
1 polymer ?
#
loop_
_entity_poly.entity_id
_entity_poly.type
_entity_poly.pdbx_seq_one_letter_code
_entity_poly.pdbx_strand_id
1 'polypeptide(L)' 'MQKHKIAFLGLGAMGLPMACNLVKGGHAVTGYDLNP' A
#
# COMPACT_ATOMS: atom_id res chain seq x y z
N MET A 1 1.17 17.23 7.22
CA MET A 1 0.41 16.02 6.82
C MET A 1 0.90 14.85 7.66
N GLN A 2 0.03 14.20 8.44
CA GLN A 2 0.45 13.08 9.30
C GLN A 2 0.79 11.86 8.44
N LYS A 3 2.02 11.38 8.58
CA LYS A 3 2.54 10.18 7.91
C LYS A 3 2.16 8.95 8.72
N HIS A 4 1.05 8.30 8.36
CA HIS A 4 0.68 7.01 8.96
C HIS A 4 1.52 5.88 8.36
N LYS A 5 1.88 4.90 9.20
CA LYS A 5 2.43 3.61 8.77
C LYS A 5 1.26 2.66 8.49
N ILE A 6 1.17 2.15 7.28
CA ILE A 6 0.06 1.32 6.80
C ILE A 6 0.61 -0.02 6.32
N ALA A 7 0.03 -1.11 6.82
CA ALA A 7 0.26 -2.43 6.24
C ALA A 7 -0.85 -2.72 5.22
N PHE A 8 -0.48 -3.13 4.00
CA PHE A 8 -1.41 -3.45 2.92
C PHE A 8 -1.29 -4.93 2.57
N LEU A 9 -2.36 -5.69 2.74
CA LEU A 9 -2.40 -7.12 2.45
C LEU A 9 -3.19 -7.36 1.16
N GLY A 10 -2.53 -7.95 0.16
CA GLY A 10 -3.06 -8.15 -1.18
C GLY A 10 -2.60 -7.06 -2.15
N LEU A 11 -1.75 -7.42 -3.10
CA LEU A 11 -1.17 -6.58 -4.15
C LEU A 11 -1.55 -7.09 -5.56
N GLY A 12 -2.68 -7.79 -5.68
CA GLY A 12 -3.26 -8.12 -6.99
C GLY A 12 -3.72 -6.88 -7.78
N ALA A 13 -4.44 -7.11 -8.88
CA ALA A 13 -4.83 -6.08 -9.85
C ALA A 13 -5.51 -4.83 -9.25
N MET A 14 -6.25 -4.98 -8.15
CA MET A 14 -6.86 -3.86 -7.41
C MET A 14 -5.97 -3.35 -6.26
N GLY A 15 -5.30 -4.24 -5.54
CA GLY A 15 -4.57 -3.87 -4.32
C GLY A 15 -3.32 -3.03 -4.59
N LEU A 16 -2.58 -3.36 -5.64
CA LEU A 16 -1.36 -2.63 -6.02
C LEU A 16 -1.62 -1.15 -6.34
N PRO A 17 -2.56 -0.77 -7.23
CA PRO A 17 -2.82 0.64 -7.49
C PRO A 17 -3.32 1.39 -6.25
N MET A 18 -4.05 0.73 -5.34
CA MET A 18 -4.46 1.32 -4.07
C MET A 18 -3.28 1.59 -3.12
N ALA A 19 -2.37 0.61 -2.94
CA ALA A 19 -1.16 0.79 -2.14
C ALA A 19 -0.28 1.91 -2.71
N CYS A 20 -0.14 1.99 -4.04
CA CYS A 20 0.57 3.08 -4.71
C CYS A 20 -0.07 4.45 -4.45
N ASN A 21 -1.40 4.56 -4.44
CA ASN A 21 -2.08 5.82 -4.12
C ASN A 21 -1.81 6.27 -2.69
N LEU A 22 -1.73 5.35 -1.73
CA LEU A 22 -1.36 5.67 -0.35
C LEU A 22 0.08 6.20 -0.25
N VAL A 23 1.02 5.60 -0.99
CA VAL A 23 2.41 6.10 -1.08
C VAL A 23 2.45 7.49 -1.70
N LYS A 24 1.70 7.72 -2.79
CA LYS A 24 1.57 9.05 -3.44
C LYS A 24 0.93 10.08 -2.51
N GLY A 25 -0.02 9.66 -1.69
CA GLY A 25 -0.61 10.47 -0.61
C GLY A 25 0.36 10.77 0.54
N GLY A 26 1.60 10.26 0.47
CA GLY A 26 2.66 10.53 1.43
C GLY A 26 2.66 9.59 2.63
N HIS A 27 1.88 8.52 2.63
CA HIS A 27 1.89 7.52 3.71
C HIS A 27 3.07 6.54 3.55
N ALA A 28 3.56 6.02 4.67
CA ALA A 28 4.54 4.94 4.65
C ALA A 28 3.77 3.61 4.57
N VAL A 29 3.93 2.86 3.47
CA VAL A 29 3.17 1.64 3.21
C VAL A 29 4.09 0.44 3.12
N THR A 30 3.77 -0.63 3.84
CA THR A 30 4.39 -1.96 3.68
C THR A 30 3.35 -2.88 3.05
N GLY A 31 3.64 -3.38 1.84
CA GLY A 31 2.77 -4.31 1.13
C GLY A 31 3.18 -5.77 1.35
N TYR A 32 2.21 -6.67 1.39
CA TYR A 32 2.41 -8.12 1.42
C TYR A 32 1.35 -8.81 0.54
N ASP A 33 1.77 -9.76 -0.27
CA ASP A 33 0.88 -10.67 -1.02
C ASP A 33 1.36 -12.11 -0.80
N LEU A 34 0.43 -13.06 -0.89
CA LEU A 34 0.74 -14.49 -0.78
C LEU A 34 1.41 -15.02 -2.06
N ASN A 35 1.22 -14.32 -3.18
CA ASN A 35 1.80 -14.65 -4.47
C ASN A 35 2.61 -13.42 -4.99
N PRO A 36 3.94 -13.43 -4.85
CA PRO A 36 4.78 -12.28 -5.19
C PRO A 36 4.86 -11.98 -6.69
#